data_AF-A0A7S0FFW2-F1
#
_entry.id   AF-A0A7S0FFW2-F1
#
_cell.length_a   1.000
_cell.length_b   1.000
_cell.length_c   1.000
_cell.angle_alpha   90.00
_cell.angle_beta   90.00
_cell.angle_gamma   90.00
#
_symmetry.space_group_name_H-M   'P 1'
#
loop_
_entity.id
_entity.type
_entity.pdbx_description
1 polymer ?
#
loop_
_entity_poly.entity_id
_entity_poly.type
_entity_poly.pdbx_seq_one_letter_code
_entity_poly.pdbx_strand_id
1 'polypeptide(L)'
;GTSVGEVMFQADVHLKELSMGEYPQPVVGMRSCFEFLEEEGLKVEWCAREWFVVKKAEVLLSGEKGTGVLVPFVEMGVEAREQIRGPEHVEDLPLTRPDHPLVKYAEAFTRYFDVIAERKSVIHHVRELAKATVLAKFLVDSNIRLEEAWFDLAEDAKAPGCPEIPQLWNERCHTSIQVRDGKILAAGGGGTCARLRGVYGGVEFGTDRVQVVGFRRPVAAVLTEIPRGVDLNLDRFNLSAPRRMAPSGGPSVLVAADAKVPVGGAFWACLEPGAAPVFAEGHKNFFRHLFNPHLSDRRSEGELFVPPDTSMAYVQKLQNLLQEEVSTIQGRKEHFFSDNFSMDKADPLFPGSWAPSADIARKESSGRPEWAPPQGGLLQNRVKLPAGAPGMERVVETEAPVFDKITEDGTHFRVYQVGSVEVRTVQEDGRKEAIGAIFSRRAPPRAPGMYMGWGIKDEEVIVKAIEYVESTRDGAKQPSAADCRYYVVLETDRGNAIMTEMLRDRTVSWEENPRELEARNNLAKVTRFVECRAGAAVRDMKAHRAAE
;
A
#
# COMPACT_ATOMS: atom_id res chain seq x y z
N GLY A 1 20.73 0.37 -28.06
CA GLY A 1 19.39 0.90 -27.71
C GLY A 1 18.43 -0.27 -27.55
N THR A 2 17.31 -0.06 -26.85
CA THR A 2 16.25 -1.07 -26.71
C THR A 2 15.36 -1.06 -27.96
N SER A 3 14.97 -2.22 -28.47
CA SER A 3 14.08 -2.28 -29.63
C SER A 3 12.64 -1.87 -29.27
N VAL A 4 11.89 -1.33 -30.24
CA VAL A 4 10.47 -0.97 -30.06
C VAL A 4 9.66 -2.19 -29.59
N GLY A 5 9.88 -3.36 -30.21
CA GLY A 5 9.24 -4.61 -29.84
C GLY A 5 9.48 -5.02 -28.39
N GLU A 6 10.71 -4.86 -27.91
CA GLU A 6 11.10 -5.19 -26.54
C GLU A 6 10.47 -4.25 -25.50
N VAL A 7 10.46 -2.92 -25.76
CA VAL A 7 9.80 -1.95 -24.86
C VAL A 7 8.32 -2.29 -24.70
N MET A 8 7.63 -2.56 -25.80
CA MET A 8 6.22 -2.90 -25.76
C MET A 8 5.96 -4.23 -25.05
N PHE A 9 6.73 -5.27 -25.36
CA PHE A 9 6.58 -6.58 -24.74
C PHE A 9 6.78 -6.51 -23.22
N GLN A 10 7.84 -5.84 -22.77
CA GLN A 10 8.09 -5.66 -21.34
C GLN A 10 6.96 -4.86 -20.66
N ALA A 11 6.46 -3.80 -21.30
CA ALA A 11 5.37 -3.00 -20.75
C ALA A 11 4.08 -3.81 -20.65
N ASP A 12 3.74 -4.58 -21.69
CA ASP A 12 2.55 -5.43 -21.77
C ASP A 12 2.57 -6.54 -20.71
N VAL A 13 3.73 -7.17 -20.50
CA VAL A 13 3.96 -8.15 -19.42
C VAL A 13 3.77 -7.48 -18.07
N HIS A 14 4.46 -6.36 -17.81
CA HIS A 14 4.41 -5.69 -16.52
C HIS A 14 3.00 -5.21 -16.15
N LEU A 15 2.23 -4.73 -17.14
CA LEU A 15 0.83 -4.36 -16.94
C LEU A 15 0.00 -5.53 -16.39
N LYS A 16 0.18 -6.73 -16.95
CA LYS A 16 -0.54 -7.93 -16.51
C LYS A 16 -0.11 -8.36 -15.13
N GLU A 17 1.18 -8.42 -14.87
CA GLU A 17 1.67 -8.84 -13.56
C GLU A 17 1.13 -7.89 -12.45
N LEU A 18 1.06 -6.59 -12.75
CA LEU A 18 0.41 -5.61 -11.87
C LEU A 18 -1.11 -5.83 -11.78
N SER A 19 -1.83 -6.00 -12.88
CA SER A 19 -3.28 -6.23 -12.85
C SER A 19 -3.65 -7.50 -12.10
N MET A 20 -2.81 -8.53 -12.20
CA MET A 20 -2.96 -9.79 -11.50
C MET A 20 -2.54 -9.72 -10.02
N GLY A 21 -1.92 -8.61 -9.58
CA GLY A 21 -1.43 -8.46 -8.21
C GLY A 21 -0.27 -9.41 -7.89
N GLU A 22 0.60 -9.69 -8.86
CA GLU A 22 1.85 -10.44 -8.65
C GLU A 22 2.94 -9.56 -8.02
N TYR A 23 2.87 -8.25 -8.28
CA TYR A 23 3.73 -7.25 -7.67
C TYR A 23 2.90 -6.23 -6.87
N PRO A 24 3.54 -5.56 -5.89
CA PRO A 24 2.94 -4.39 -5.23
C PRO A 24 2.53 -3.33 -6.27
N GLN A 25 1.36 -2.72 -6.07
CA GLN A 25 0.91 -1.68 -6.98
C GLN A 25 1.82 -0.45 -6.88
N PRO A 26 2.12 0.23 -8.00
CA PRO A 26 2.94 1.45 -8.02
C PRO A 26 2.31 2.66 -7.33
N VAL A 27 1.06 2.55 -6.86
CA VAL A 27 0.26 3.63 -6.30
C VAL A 27 -0.43 3.12 -5.04
N VAL A 28 -0.33 3.89 -3.97
CA VAL A 28 -0.87 3.51 -2.67
C VAL A 28 -2.41 3.49 -2.72
N GLY A 29 -3.00 2.38 -2.31
CA GLY A 29 -4.45 2.15 -2.34
C GLY A 29 -5.01 1.77 -3.71
N MET A 30 -4.19 1.77 -4.76
CA MET A 30 -4.60 1.17 -6.03
C MET A 30 -4.71 -0.34 -5.84
N ARG A 31 -5.79 -0.92 -6.38
CA ARG A 31 -6.10 -2.34 -6.24
C ARG A 31 -5.88 -3.07 -7.54
N SER A 32 -5.49 -4.34 -7.45
CA SER A 32 -5.44 -5.29 -8.56
C SER A 32 -6.83 -5.76 -8.99
N CYS A 33 -6.94 -6.37 -10.17
CA CYS A 33 -8.20 -6.93 -10.65
C CYS A 33 -8.69 -8.10 -9.77
N PHE A 34 -7.79 -8.86 -9.15
CA PHE A 34 -8.17 -9.94 -8.22
C PHE A 34 -8.70 -9.41 -6.90
N GLU A 35 -8.15 -8.30 -6.39
CA GLU A 35 -8.70 -7.67 -5.18
C GLU A 35 -10.12 -7.16 -5.41
N PHE A 36 -10.44 -6.58 -6.57
CA PHE A 36 -11.81 -6.21 -6.91
C PHE A 36 -12.75 -7.44 -6.99
N LEU A 37 -12.22 -8.57 -7.45
CA LEU A 37 -13.00 -9.80 -7.60
C LEU A 37 -13.36 -10.46 -6.26
N GLU A 38 -12.54 -10.28 -5.22
CA GLU A 38 -12.83 -10.76 -3.87
C GLU A 38 -14.11 -10.11 -3.31
N GLU A 39 -14.40 -8.86 -3.67
CA GLU A 39 -15.62 -8.15 -3.26
C GLU A 39 -16.89 -8.64 -3.96
N GLU A 40 -16.79 -8.96 -5.24
CA GLU A 40 -17.92 -9.45 -6.05
C GLU A 40 -18.28 -10.92 -5.74
N GLY A 41 -17.39 -11.59 -4.99
CA GLY A 41 -17.48 -13.01 -4.69
C GLY A 41 -16.92 -13.86 -5.82
N LEU A 42 -16.20 -14.92 -5.44
CA LEU A 42 -15.42 -15.79 -6.34
C LEU A 42 -16.25 -16.66 -7.32
N LYS A 43 -17.51 -16.31 -7.62
CA LYS A 43 -18.47 -17.15 -8.33
C LYS A 43 -18.43 -17.07 -9.85
N VAL A 44 -17.89 -15.99 -10.42
CA VAL A 44 -17.92 -15.74 -11.88
C VAL A 44 -16.59 -16.14 -12.52
N GLU A 45 -16.66 -16.96 -13.56
CA GLU A 45 -15.56 -17.19 -14.50
C GLU A 45 -15.56 -16.08 -15.54
N TRP A 46 -14.39 -15.54 -15.85
CA TRP A 46 -14.23 -14.54 -16.90
C TRP A 46 -12.84 -14.64 -17.50
N CYS A 47 -12.75 -14.29 -18.78
CA CYS A 47 -11.50 -13.99 -19.46
C CYS A 47 -11.59 -12.54 -19.89
N ALA A 48 -10.49 -11.81 -19.84
CA ALA A 48 -10.47 -10.43 -20.30
C ALA A 48 -9.09 -10.10 -20.88
N ARG A 49 -9.05 -9.09 -21.73
CA ARG A 49 -7.84 -8.51 -22.30
C ARG A 49 -7.68 -7.09 -21.82
N GLU A 50 -6.45 -6.66 -21.62
CA GLU A 50 -6.10 -5.25 -21.36
C GLU A 50 -4.92 -4.80 -22.22
N TRP A 51 -4.86 -3.50 -22.50
CA TRP A 51 -3.84 -2.92 -23.37
C TRP A 51 -3.60 -1.43 -23.11
N PHE A 52 -2.40 -0.95 -23.46
CA PHE A 52 -2.11 0.48 -23.46
C PHE A 52 -2.76 1.19 -24.64
N VAL A 53 -3.23 2.41 -24.43
CA VAL A 53 -3.80 3.27 -25.48
C VAL A 53 -3.25 4.69 -25.41
N VAL A 54 -3.04 5.33 -26.55
CA VAL A 54 -2.82 6.78 -26.63
C VAL A 54 -4.18 7.47 -26.66
N LYS A 55 -4.65 8.04 -25.55
CA LYS A 55 -5.96 8.74 -25.48
C LYS A 55 -5.93 10.11 -26.14
N LYS A 56 -4.77 10.76 -26.15
CA LYS A 56 -4.55 12.05 -26.80
C LYS A 56 -3.13 12.13 -27.33
N ALA A 57 -2.96 12.70 -28.52
CA ALA A 57 -1.66 13.00 -29.10
C ALA A 57 -1.69 14.40 -29.73
N GLU A 58 -0.70 15.22 -29.41
CA GLU A 58 -0.49 16.55 -29.98
C GLU A 58 1.01 16.79 -30.19
N VAL A 59 1.38 17.61 -31.17
CA VAL A 59 2.73 18.20 -31.23
C VAL A 59 2.61 19.66 -30.85
N LEU A 60 3.30 20.05 -29.78
CA LEU A 60 3.29 21.40 -29.26
C LEU A 60 4.50 22.17 -29.80
N LEU A 61 4.33 23.47 -30.07
CA LEU A 61 5.44 24.36 -30.42
C LEU A 61 5.77 25.25 -29.23
N SER A 62 6.98 25.10 -28.66
CA SER A 62 7.49 25.92 -27.55
C SER A 62 8.30 27.11 -28.05
N GLY A 63 8.18 28.26 -27.40
CA GLY A 63 9.01 29.45 -27.66
C GLY A 63 8.28 30.66 -28.25
N GLU A 64 8.95 31.81 -28.14
CA GLU A 64 8.57 33.05 -28.85
C GLU A 64 8.88 32.93 -30.35
N LYS A 65 8.45 33.91 -31.16
CA LYS A 65 8.64 33.90 -32.62
C LYS A 65 10.13 33.72 -33.00
N GLY A 66 10.54 32.51 -33.38
CA GLY A 66 11.83 32.25 -34.03
C GLY A 66 12.62 31.02 -33.57
N THR A 67 12.32 30.44 -32.40
CA THR A 67 13.09 29.30 -31.82
C THR A 67 12.28 28.02 -31.61
N GLY A 68 11.13 27.91 -32.27
CA GLY A 68 10.11 26.88 -32.07
C GLY A 68 10.66 25.46 -31.86
N VAL A 69 10.59 24.95 -30.62
CA VAL A 69 10.92 23.54 -30.34
C VAL A 69 9.64 22.72 -30.42
N LEU A 70 9.67 21.62 -31.18
CA LEU A 70 8.57 20.66 -31.23
C LEU A 70 8.62 19.79 -29.98
N VAL A 71 7.53 19.81 -29.21
CA VAL A 71 7.38 19.04 -27.97
C VAL A 71 6.21 18.07 -28.18
N PRO A 72 6.45 16.77 -28.37
CA PRO A 72 5.36 15.80 -28.44
C PRO A 72 4.65 15.69 -27.09
N PHE A 73 3.34 15.69 -27.13
CA PHE A 73 2.47 15.50 -25.98
C PHE A 73 1.60 14.27 -26.21
N VAL A 74 1.55 13.39 -25.21
CA VAL A 74 0.65 12.24 -25.21
C VAL A 74 -0.08 12.15 -23.87
N GLU A 75 -1.34 11.78 -23.92
CA GLU A 75 -2.09 11.28 -22.76
C GLU A 75 -2.27 9.79 -22.98
N MET A 76 -1.63 9.00 -22.13
CA MET A 76 -1.70 7.54 -22.20
C MET A 76 -2.80 7.02 -21.26
N GLY A 77 -3.23 5.79 -21.50
CA GLY A 77 -4.12 5.07 -20.59
C GLY A 77 -4.08 3.58 -20.83
N VAL A 78 -4.95 2.86 -20.12
CA VAL A 78 -5.19 1.43 -20.30
C VAL A 78 -6.67 1.23 -20.62
N GLU A 79 -6.96 0.33 -21.54
CA GLU A 79 -8.31 -0.16 -21.82
C GLU A 79 -8.39 -1.66 -21.55
N ALA A 80 -9.59 -2.14 -21.24
CA ALA A 80 -9.86 -3.56 -21.06
C ALA A 80 -11.18 -3.97 -21.71
N ARG A 81 -11.25 -5.24 -22.11
CA ARG A 81 -12.44 -5.90 -22.63
C ARG A 81 -12.60 -7.31 -22.06
N GLU A 82 -13.81 -7.64 -21.63
CA GLU A 82 -14.18 -9.01 -21.31
C GLU A 82 -14.24 -9.84 -22.60
N GLN A 83 -13.78 -11.08 -22.52
CA GLN A 83 -13.66 -12.01 -23.64
C GLN A 83 -14.60 -13.19 -23.45
N ILE A 84 -15.23 -13.60 -24.54
CA ILE A 84 -16.07 -14.78 -24.61
C ILE A 84 -15.43 -15.86 -25.48
N ARG A 85 -15.68 -17.11 -25.10
CA ARG A 85 -15.24 -18.27 -25.89
C ARG A 85 -16.27 -18.51 -26.99
N GLY A 86 -15.94 -18.10 -28.20
CA GLY A 86 -16.70 -18.43 -29.40
C GLY A 86 -16.51 -19.91 -29.80
N PRO A 87 -17.17 -20.36 -30.88
CA PRO A 87 -17.08 -21.74 -31.35
C PRO A 87 -15.66 -22.16 -31.76
N GLU A 88 -14.87 -21.23 -32.28
CA GLU A 88 -13.53 -21.51 -32.84
C GLU A 88 -12.39 -20.73 -32.16
N HIS A 89 -12.68 -19.56 -31.57
CA HIS A 89 -11.67 -18.70 -30.95
C HIS A 89 -12.25 -17.88 -29.80
N VAL A 90 -11.37 -17.24 -29.03
CA VAL A 90 -11.73 -16.26 -27.99
C VAL A 90 -11.88 -14.89 -28.66
N GLU A 91 -13.01 -14.23 -28.46
CA GLU A 91 -13.32 -12.91 -29.02
C GLU A 91 -13.68 -11.90 -27.93
N ASP A 92 -13.40 -10.62 -28.16
CA ASP A 92 -13.74 -9.55 -27.24
C ASP A 92 -15.25 -9.25 -27.29
N LEU A 93 -15.87 -9.05 -26.13
CA LEU A 93 -17.24 -8.57 -26.06
C LEU A 93 -17.35 -7.16 -26.65
N PRO A 94 -18.35 -6.89 -27.52
CA PRO A 94 -18.57 -5.56 -28.07
C PRO A 94 -18.78 -4.49 -27.00
N LEU A 95 -19.42 -4.88 -25.89
CA LEU A 95 -19.61 -4.05 -24.71
C LEU A 95 -19.22 -4.84 -23.47
N THR A 96 -18.14 -4.42 -22.82
CA THR A 96 -17.75 -4.94 -21.52
C THR A 96 -18.51 -4.20 -20.43
N ARG A 97 -18.98 -4.94 -19.43
CA ARG A 97 -19.68 -4.37 -18.29
C ARG A 97 -18.75 -3.47 -17.47
N PRO A 98 -19.22 -2.29 -17.00
CA PRO A 98 -18.38 -1.34 -16.29
C PRO A 98 -17.96 -1.82 -14.89
N ASP A 99 -18.69 -2.78 -14.32
CA ASP A 99 -18.34 -3.38 -13.04
C ASP A 99 -17.26 -4.48 -13.17
N HIS A 100 -16.84 -4.86 -14.40
CA HIS A 100 -15.85 -5.90 -14.59
C HIS A 100 -14.53 -5.58 -13.86
N PRO A 101 -13.95 -6.51 -13.07
CA PRO A 101 -12.75 -6.24 -12.26
C PRO A 101 -11.56 -5.69 -13.06
N LEU A 102 -11.30 -6.22 -14.26
CA LEU A 102 -10.24 -5.72 -15.14
C LEU A 102 -10.54 -4.33 -15.73
N VAL A 103 -11.82 -3.98 -15.92
CA VAL A 103 -12.20 -2.62 -16.38
C VAL A 103 -11.97 -1.62 -15.26
N LYS A 104 -12.39 -1.93 -14.03
CA LYS A 104 -12.08 -1.12 -12.84
C LYS A 104 -10.58 -0.90 -12.67
N TYR A 105 -9.79 -1.95 -12.90
CA TYR A 105 -8.33 -1.87 -12.89
C TYR A 105 -7.80 -0.92 -13.97
N ALA A 106 -8.21 -1.09 -15.23
CA ALA A 106 -7.78 -0.26 -16.36
C ALA A 106 -8.16 1.23 -16.18
N GLU A 107 -9.33 1.51 -15.59
CA GLU A 107 -9.77 2.86 -15.24
C GLU A 107 -8.88 3.48 -14.15
N ALA A 108 -8.61 2.74 -13.08
CA ALA A 108 -7.69 3.17 -12.03
C ALA A 108 -6.26 3.39 -12.57
N PHE A 109 -5.75 2.45 -13.38
CA PHE A 109 -4.43 2.57 -14.01
C PHE A 109 -4.36 3.80 -14.91
N THR A 110 -5.38 4.05 -15.73
CA THR A 110 -5.46 5.27 -16.55
C THR A 110 -5.40 6.52 -15.68
N ARG A 111 -6.20 6.58 -14.61
CA ARG A 111 -6.25 7.76 -13.72
C ARG A 111 -4.86 8.08 -13.16
N TYR A 112 -4.12 7.05 -12.75
CA TYR A 112 -2.80 7.20 -12.16
C TYR A 112 -1.64 7.04 -13.15
N PHE A 113 -1.90 6.97 -14.46
CA PHE A 113 -0.89 6.60 -15.47
C PHE A 113 0.39 7.44 -15.35
N ASP A 114 0.25 8.76 -15.14
CA ASP A 114 1.40 9.66 -15.05
C ASP A 114 2.29 9.35 -13.83
N VAL A 115 1.69 9.11 -12.65
CA VAL A 115 2.45 8.70 -11.46
C VAL A 115 3.10 7.34 -11.68
N ILE A 116 2.39 6.40 -12.30
CA ILE A 116 2.91 5.06 -12.61
C ILE A 116 4.09 5.16 -13.58
N ALA A 117 3.99 5.97 -14.62
CA ALA A 117 5.06 6.21 -15.58
C ALA A 117 6.26 6.93 -14.94
N GLU A 118 6.05 7.81 -13.95
CA GLU A 118 7.17 8.35 -13.17
C GLU A 118 7.74 7.37 -12.15
N ARG A 119 7.09 6.24 -11.88
CA ARG A 119 7.57 5.26 -10.91
C ARG A 119 8.15 4.00 -11.54
N LYS A 120 7.60 3.54 -12.67
CA LYS A 120 7.96 2.31 -13.36
C LYS A 120 8.64 2.63 -14.69
N SER A 121 9.93 2.34 -14.76
CA SER A 121 10.80 2.55 -15.93
C SER A 121 10.20 2.03 -17.23
N VAL A 122 9.65 0.81 -17.21
CA VAL A 122 9.02 0.19 -18.38
C VAL A 122 7.79 0.96 -18.87
N ILE A 123 6.99 1.51 -17.94
CA ILE A 123 5.80 2.31 -18.25
C ILE A 123 6.20 3.72 -18.71
N HIS A 124 7.29 4.27 -18.16
CA HIS A 124 7.91 5.48 -18.69
C HIS A 124 8.30 5.29 -20.15
N HIS A 125 9.02 4.20 -20.46
CA HIS A 125 9.56 3.96 -21.79
C HIS A 125 8.45 3.77 -22.84
N VAL A 126 7.34 3.11 -22.52
CA VAL A 126 6.21 3.02 -23.47
C VAL A 126 5.57 4.39 -23.73
N ARG A 127 5.52 5.28 -22.73
CA ARG A 127 5.06 6.68 -22.91
C ARG A 127 6.03 7.48 -23.78
N GLU A 128 7.33 7.38 -23.54
CA GLU A 128 8.33 8.10 -24.34
C GLU A 128 8.40 7.56 -25.78
N LEU A 129 8.23 6.25 -25.98
CA LEU A 129 8.05 5.65 -27.28
C LEU A 129 6.82 6.20 -28.01
N ALA A 130 5.67 6.34 -27.32
CA ALA A 130 4.49 6.96 -27.90
C ALA A 130 4.75 8.43 -28.31
N LYS A 131 5.44 9.22 -27.48
CA LYS A 131 5.85 10.59 -27.82
C LYS A 131 6.76 10.63 -29.06
N ALA A 132 7.76 9.76 -29.12
CA ALA A 132 8.65 9.65 -30.26
C ALA A 132 7.88 9.30 -31.54
N THR A 133 6.91 8.38 -31.44
CA THR A 133 6.05 7.96 -32.56
C THR A 133 5.16 9.11 -33.05
N VAL A 134 4.59 9.90 -32.13
CA VAL A 134 3.81 11.10 -32.46
C VAL A 134 4.66 12.13 -33.20
N LEU A 135 5.88 12.38 -32.72
CA LEU A 135 6.79 13.30 -33.39
C LEU A 135 7.21 12.79 -34.77
N ALA A 136 7.57 11.51 -34.89
CA ALA A 136 7.94 10.89 -36.15
C ALA A 136 6.80 11.00 -37.18
N LYS A 137 5.56 10.66 -36.78
CA LYS A 137 4.37 10.80 -37.62
C LYS A 137 4.15 12.25 -38.05
N PHE A 138 4.25 13.20 -37.13
CA PHE A 138 4.13 14.62 -37.46
C PHE A 138 5.16 15.07 -38.52
N LEU A 139 6.42 14.67 -38.37
CA LEU A 139 7.50 15.04 -39.30
C LEU A 139 7.24 14.47 -40.71
N VAL A 140 6.82 13.20 -40.78
CA VAL A 140 6.47 12.51 -42.04
C VAL A 140 5.23 13.14 -42.69
N ASP A 141 4.13 13.27 -41.95
CA ASP A 141 2.86 13.81 -42.47
C ASP A 141 3.00 15.28 -42.91
N SER A 142 3.88 16.04 -42.25
CA SER A 142 4.19 17.43 -42.60
C SER A 142 5.19 17.57 -43.76
N ASN A 143 5.69 16.46 -44.33
CA ASN A 143 6.74 16.43 -45.35
C ASN A 143 7.98 17.26 -44.96
N ILE A 144 8.35 17.26 -43.68
CA ILE A 144 9.56 17.93 -43.21
C ILE A 144 10.76 17.13 -43.72
N ARG A 145 11.65 17.80 -44.44
CA ARG A 145 12.88 17.17 -44.93
C ARG A 145 13.81 16.89 -43.75
N LEU A 146 13.99 15.61 -43.44
CA LEU A 146 14.97 15.13 -42.48
C LEU A 146 16.27 14.80 -43.22
N GLU A 147 17.41 14.98 -42.56
CA GLU A 147 18.71 14.57 -43.09
C GLU A 147 18.79 13.04 -43.15
N GLU A 148 19.46 12.49 -44.16
CA GLU A 148 19.59 11.03 -44.37
C GLU A 148 20.18 10.33 -43.14
N ALA A 149 21.11 11.00 -42.45
CA ALA A 149 21.73 10.53 -41.22
C ALA A 149 20.73 10.12 -40.13
N TRP A 150 19.52 10.71 -40.08
CA TRP A 150 18.48 10.30 -39.11
C TRP A 150 17.96 8.89 -39.35
N PHE A 151 17.97 8.45 -40.61
CA PHE A 151 17.57 7.09 -41.00
C PHE A 151 18.72 6.09 -40.81
N ASP A 152 19.96 6.57 -40.82
CA ASP A 152 21.18 5.77 -40.62
C ASP A 152 21.60 5.63 -39.14
N LEU A 153 20.85 6.23 -38.20
CA LEU A 153 21.13 6.11 -36.76
C LEU A 153 20.88 4.71 -36.20
N ALA A 154 20.06 3.90 -36.88
CA ALA A 154 19.85 2.51 -36.49
C ALA A 154 21.08 1.70 -36.89
N GLU A 155 21.81 1.15 -35.89
CA GLU A 155 22.82 0.13 -36.17
C GLU A 155 22.21 -1.00 -37.01
N ASP A 156 22.99 -1.60 -37.91
CA ASP A 156 22.59 -2.77 -38.68
C ASP A 156 21.97 -3.79 -37.73
N ALA A 157 20.63 -3.86 -37.75
CA ALA A 157 19.90 -4.70 -36.84
C ALA A 157 20.32 -6.14 -37.16
N LYS A 158 21.14 -6.72 -36.29
CA LYS A 158 21.38 -8.16 -36.31
C LYS A 158 20.00 -8.80 -36.31
N ALA A 159 19.70 -9.54 -37.39
CA ALA A 159 18.44 -10.24 -37.51
C ALA A 159 18.19 -10.94 -36.17
N PRO A 160 17.15 -10.55 -35.41
CA PRO A 160 16.93 -11.12 -34.11
C PRO A 160 16.78 -12.62 -34.34
N GLY A 161 17.74 -13.40 -33.84
CA GLY A 161 17.65 -14.85 -33.90
C GLY A 161 16.41 -15.21 -33.11
N CYS A 162 15.32 -15.53 -33.82
CA CYS A 162 13.95 -15.60 -33.33
C CYS A 162 13.89 -16.18 -31.91
N PRO A 163 13.93 -15.34 -30.85
CA PRO A 163 13.78 -15.86 -29.52
C PRO A 163 12.31 -16.26 -29.45
N GLU A 164 12.06 -17.51 -29.09
CA GLU A 164 10.72 -18.01 -28.78
C GLU A 164 10.05 -16.98 -27.87
N ILE A 165 9.03 -16.28 -28.39
CA ILE A 165 8.34 -15.22 -27.65
C ILE A 165 7.79 -15.88 -26.41
N PRO A 166 8.24 -15.51 -25.20
CA PRO A 166 7.70 -16.10 -23.99
C PRO A 166 6.21 -15.79 -23.94
N GLN A 167 5.37 -16.81 -24.15
CA GLN A 167 3.96 -16.68 -23.87
C GLN A 167 3.83 -16.66 -22.36
N LEU A 168 3.58 -15.47 -21.79
CA LEU A 168 3.32 -15.34 -20.36
C LEU A 168 1.94 -15.92 -20.09
N TRP A 169 1.91 -17.19 -19.71
CA TRP A 169 0.70 -17.91 -19.35
C TRP A 169 0.57 -17.93 -17.83
N ASN A 170 0.35 -16.76 -17.24
CA ASN A 170 0.11 -16.66 -15.81
C ASN A 170 -1.36 -17.00 -15.54
N GLU A 171 -1.64 -18.28 -15.29
CA GLU A 171 -2.95 -18.73 -14.81
C GLU A 171 -2.94 -18.77 -13.29
N ARG A 172 -3.75 -17.91 -12.65
CA ARG A 172 -4.04 -18.05 -11.22
C ARG A 172 -5.19 -19.02 -11.02
N CYS A 173 -4.86 -20.27 -10.67
CA CYS A 173 -5.85 -21.25 -10.26
C CYS A 173 -6.23 -21.05 -8.79
N HIS A 174 -7.43 -20.53 -8.53
CA HIS A 174 -8.02 -20.55 -7.19
C HIS A 174 -8.76 -21.86 -6.95
N THR A 175 -8.23 -22.71 -6.08
CA THR A 175 -8.91 -23.91 -5.61
C THR A 175 -9.49 -23.68 -4.22
N SER A 176 -10.81 -23.75 -4.08
CA SER A 176 -11.47 -23.77 -2.76
C SER A 176 -11.63 -25.22 -2.31
N ILE A 177 -10.94 -25.58 -1.22
CA ILE A 177 -11.04 -26.91 -0.61
C ILE A 177 -12.08 -26.86 0.50
N GLN A 178 -13.20 -27.56 0.31
CA GLN A 178 -14.20 -27.73 1.37
C GLN A 178 -13.87 -28.98 2.19
N VAL A 179 -13.71 -28.82 3.51
CA VAL A 179 -13.51 -29.92 4.44
C VAL A 179 -14.77 -30.08 5.30
N ARG A 180 -15.30 -31.30 5.38
CA ARG A 180 -16.41 -31.66 6.27
C ARG A 180 -16.05 -32.97 6.99
N ASP A 181 -16.17 -32.97 8.31
CA ASP A 181 -15.89 -34.14 9.16
C ASP A 181 -14.49 -34.75 8.94
N GLY A 182 -13.48 -33.88 8.79
CA GLY A 182 -12.09 -34.30 8.55
C GLY A 182 -11.81 -34.89 7.16
N LYS A 183 -12.81 -34.90 6.26
CA LYS A 183 -12.65 -35.33 4.86
C LYS A 183 -12.73 -34.13 3.93
N ILE A 184 -11.77 -34.05 3.01
CA ILE A 184 -11.88 -33.15 1.86
C ILE A 184 -13.08 -33.67 1.06
N LEU A 185 -14.13 -32.86 0.95
CA LEU A 185 -15.24 -33.17 0.08
C LEU A 185 -14.71 -33.06 -1.34
N ALA A 186 -14.37 -34.20 -1.95
CA ALA A 186 -14.26 -34.27 -3.40
C ALA A 186 -15.58 -33.71 -3.94
N ALA A 187 -15.52 -32.63 -4.73
CA ALA A 187 -16.69 -31.99 -5.31
C ALA A 187 -17.52 -33.08 -5.99
N GLY A 188 -18.64 -33.45 -5.37
CA GLY A 188 -19.30 -34.72 -5.64
C GLY A 188 -19.71 -34.83 -7.10
N GLY A 189 -19.02 -35.70 -7.85
CA GLY A 189 -19.53 -36.31 -9.08
C GLY A 189 -19.29 -35.60 -10.41
N GLY A 190 -18.60 -34.45 -10.47
CA GLY A 190 -18.37 -33.77 -11.74
C GLY A 190 -17.31 -32.70 -11.69
N GLY A 191 -16.04 -33.12 -11.61
CA GLY A 191 -14.83 -32.30 -11.79
C GLY A 191 -14.67 -31.13 -10.82
N THR A 192 -13.54 -31.05 -10.14
CA THR A 192 -13.03 -29.74 -9.69
C THR A 192 -12.85 -28.87 -10.93
N CYS A 193 -13.89 -28.15 -11.33
CA CYS A 193 -13.78 -27.14 -12.38
C CYS A 193 -12.92 -26.03 -11.78
N ALA A 194 -11.62 -26.08 -12.06
CA ALA A 194 -10.75 -24.94 -11.84
C ALA A 194 -11.39 -23.80 -12.60
N ARG A 195 -11.93 -22.82 -11.86
CA ARG A 195 -12.50 -21.63 -12.47
C ARG A 195 -11.35 -20.88 -13.10
N LEU A 196 -11.21 -21.04 -14.41
CA LEU A 196 -10.14 -20.40 -15.15
C LEU A 196 -10.44 -18.92 -15.23
N ARG A 197 -9.49 -18.11 -14.79
CA ARG A 197 -9.50 -16.65 -14.93
C ARG A 197 -8.22 -16.28 -15.63
N GLY A 198 -8.37 -15.70 -16.81
CA GLY A 198 -7.26 -15.35 -17.67
C GLY A 198 -7.26 -13.86 -17.95
N VAL A 199 -6.11 -13.23 -17.74
CA VAL A 199 -5.82 -11.90 -18.28
C VAL A 199 -4.93 -12.10 -19.50
N TYR A 200 -5.43 -11.72 -20.67
CA TYR A 200 -4.70 -11.83 -21.93
C TYR A 200 -4.22 -10.46 -22.39
N GLY A 201 -3.21 -10.45 -23.25
CA GLY A 201 -2.76 -9.26 -23.96
C GLY A 201 -1.92 -9.64 -25.15
N GLY A 202 -1.13 -8.70 -25.63
CA GLY A 202 -0.25 -8.89 -26.77
C GLY A 202 0.39 -7.57 -27.18
N VAL A 203 0.96 -7.49 -28.36
CA VAL A 203 1.61 -6.23 -28.77
C VAL A 203 1.31 -5.95 -30.24
N GLU A 204 0.77 -4.76 -30.54
CA GLU A 204 0.46 -4.35 -31.92
C GLU A 204 0.67 -2.84 -32.12
N PHE A 205 1.89 -2.47 -32.52
CA PHE A 205 2.29 -1.07 -32.67
C PHE A 205 1.51 -0.30 -33.77
N GLY A 206 0.73 -0.98 -34.61
CA GLY A 206 0.01 -0.36 -35.72
C GLY A 206 0.91 0.26 -36.80
N THR A 207 2.23 -0.03 -36.79
CA THR A 207 3.21 0.52 -37.75
C THR A 207 2.92 0.18 -39.18
N ASP A 208 2.22 -0.93 -39.43
CA ASP A 208 1.93 -1.44 -40.77
C ASP A 208 1.09 -0.45 -41.59
N ARG A 209 0.57 0.60 -40.95
CA ARG A 209 -0.21 1.68 -41.56
C ARG A 209 0.56 2.96 -41.83
N VAL A 210 1.75 3.14 -41.25
CA VAL A 210 2.61 4.29 -41.56
C VAL A 210 3.32 4.02 -42.89
N GLN A 211 2.61 4.28 -44.00
CA GLN A 211 3.20 4.23 -45.33
C GLN A 211 4.20 5.38 -45.50
N VAL A 212 5.46 5.15 -45.14
CA VAL A 212 6.55 6.06 -45.50
C VAL A 212 6.72 6.00 -47.01
N VAL A 213 6.21 7.02 -47.71
CA VAL A 213 6.27 7.16 -49.16
C VAL A 213 7.74 7.23 -49.60
N GLY A 214 8.33 6.10 -49.99
CA GLY A 214 9.72 6.02 -50.45
C GLY A 214 10.40 4.65 -50.24
N PHE A 215 10.00 3.90 -49.21
CA PHE A 215 10.55 2.56 -48.92
C PHE A 215 9.51 1.47 -49.24
N ARG A 216 9.40 1.09 -50.52
CA ARG A 216 8.59 -0.06 -50.93
C ARG A 216 9.35 -1.38 -50.67
N ARG A 217 9.21 -1.94 -49.48
CA ARG A 217 9.35 -3.40 -49.28
C ARG A 217 7.96 -4.02 -49.21
N PRO A 218 7.61 -5.00 -50.06
CA PRO A 218 6.32 -5.67 -49.98
C PRO A 218 6.30 -6.58 -48.75
N VAL A 219 5.60 -6.15 -47.70
CA VAL A 219 5.21 -7.05 -46.60
C VAL A 219 3.81 -7.55 -46.92
N ALA A 220 3.64 -8.86 -47.02
CA ALA A 220 2.36 -9.48 -47.36
C ALA A 220 1.34 -9.21 -46.24
N ALA A 221 0.27 -8.48 -46.56
CA ALA A 221 -0.82 -8.19 -45.65
C ALA A 221 -1.64 -9.46 -45.38
N VAL A 222 -1.50 -10.01 -44.17
CA VAL A 222 -2.44 -11.00 -43.63
C VAL A 222 -3.53 -10.22 -42.90
N LEU A 223 -4.71 -10.14 -43.51
CA LEU A 223 -5.92 -9.55 -42.95
C LEU A 223 -6.50 -10.47 -41.86
N THR A 224 -6.10 -10.35 -40.59
CA THR A 224 -6.86 -10.89 -39.45
C THR A 224 -6.41 -10.29 -38.10
N GLU A 225 -6.56 -8.99 -37.81
CA GLU A 225 -6.00 -8.49 -36.53
C GLU A 225 -6.99 -7.71 -35.66
N ILE A 226 -7.53 -8.46 -34.69
CA ILE A 226 -8.09 -7.97 -33.43
C ILE A 226 -6.90 -7.49 -32.58
N PRO A 227 -6.88 -6.22 -32.14
CA PRO A 227 -5.71 -5.59 -31.55
C PRO A 227 -5.17 -6.33 -30.34
N ARG A 228 -3.85 -6.50 -30.31
CA ARG A 228 -3.12 -7.27 -29.30
C ARG A 228 -2.31 -6.30 -28.42
N GLY A 229 -2.79 -6.01 -27.20
CA GLY A 229 -2.12 -5.43 -26.00
C GLY A 229 -1.34 -4.08 -25.98
N VAL A 230 -0.88 -3.48 -27.08
CA VAL A 230 -0.46 -2.04 -27.08
C VAL A 230 -1.04 -1.39 -28.33
N ASP A 231 -1.94 -0.42 -28.19
CA ASP A 231 -2.54 0.31 -29.33
C ASP A 231 -2.01 1.76 -29.36
N LEU A 232 -1.01 1.97 -30.20
CA LEU A 232 -0.50 3.31 -30.53
C LEU A 232 -1.06 3.83 -31.85
N ASN A 233 -2.25 3.38 -32.28
CA ASN A 233 -2.84 3.86 -33.52
C ASN A 233 -3.08 5.38 -33.48
N LEU A 234 -2.21 6.12 -34.18
CA LEU A 234 -2.25 7.56 -34.23
C LEU A 234 -3.16 8.12 -35.33
N ASP A 235 -3.74 7.28 -36.19
CA ASP A 235 -4.55 7.71 -37.34
C ASP A 235 -5.83 8.45 -36.90
N ARG A 236 -6.25 8.25 -35.65
CA ARG A 236 -7.39 8.96 -35.06
C ARG A 236 -7.07 10.38 -34.60
N PHE A 237 -5.79 10.78 -34.59
CA PHE A 237 -5.35 12.11 -34.14
C PHE A 237 -4.91 12.96 -35.33
N ASN A 238 -5.38 14.20 -35.37
CA ASN A 238 -4.91 15.16 -36.37
C ASN A 238 -3.56 15.75 -35.93
N LEU A 239 -2.47 15.20 -36.49
CA LEU A 239 -1.10 15.67 -36.28
C LEU A 239 -0.58 16.51 -37.46
N SER A 240 -1.44 17.10 -38.29
CA SER A 240 -1.00 17.83 -39.49
C SER A 240 -0.42 19.23 -39.20
N ALA A 241 -0.64 19.76 -37.99
CA ALA A 241 -0.17 21.09 -37.60
C ALA A 241 0.18 21.13 -36.10
N PRO A 242 1.29 21.78 -35.72
CA PRO A 242 1.66 21.86 -34.31
C PRO A 242 0.75 22.88 -33.62
N ARG A 243 0.32 22.55 -32.40
CA ARG A 243 -0.43 23.46 -31.55
C ARG A 243 0.54 24.39 -30.85
N ARG A 244 0.35 25.70 -30.97
CA ARG A 244 1.13 26.65 -30.16
C ARG A 244 0.73 26.48 -28.71
N MET A 245 1.73 26.32 -27.83
CA MET A 245 1.46 26.41 -26.41
C MET A 245 0.93 27.81 -26.12
N ALA A 246 -0.18 27.89 -25.38
CA ALA A 246 -0.54 29.15 -24.76
C ALA A 246 0.68 29.60 -23.94
N PRO A 247 1.06 30.89 -23.97
CA PRO A 247 2.10 31.39 -23.08
C PRO A 247 1.62 31.10 -21.67
N SER A 248 2.14 30.01 -21.08
CA SER A 248 1.96 29.70 -19.68
C SER A 248 2.71 30.80 -18.96
N GLY A 249 2.02 31.89 -18.62
CA GLY A 249 2.58 33.16 -18.16
C GLY A 249 3.22 33.12 -16.78
N GLY A 250 3.83 31.99 -16.39
CA GLY A 250 4.58 31.83 -15.16
C GLY A 250 5.93 31.18 -15.44
N PRO A 251 7.00 31.62 -14.77
CA PRO A 251 8.26 30.89 -14.76
C PRO A 251 8.03 29.43 -14.33
N SER A 252 8.84 28.50 -14.85
CA SER A 252 8.80 27.10 -14.39
C SER A 252 8.93 27.08 -12.87
N VAL A 253 7.93 26.53 -12.19
CA VAL A 253 7.77 26.65 -10.73
C VAL A 253 8.91 25.96 -9.97
N LEU A 254 9.54 24.96 -10.59
CA LEU A 254 10.47 24.08 -9.90
C LEU A 254 11.92 24.56 -9.90
N VAL A 255 12.30 25.42 -10.85
CA VAL A 255 13.70 25.80 -11.07
C VAL A 255 13.80 27.30 -11.27
N ALA A 256 14.82 27.93 -10.67
CA ALA A 256 15.15 29.32 -10.96
C ALA A 256 15.23 29.51 -12.48
N ALA A 257 14.75 30.63 -13.01
CA ALA A 257 14.54 30.84 -14.44
C ALA A 257 15.73 30.47 -15.36
N ASP A 258 16.96 30.43 -14.81
CA ASP A 258 18.20 30.13 -15.53
C ASP A 258 18.84 28.77 -15.17
N ALA A 259 18.32 28.02 -14.20
CA ALA A 259 18.94 26.76 -13.77
C ALA A 259 18.46 25.57 -14.63
N LYS A 260 19.42 24.76 -15.08
CA LYS A 260 19.12 23.50 -15.78
C LYS A 260 18.69 22.46 -14.73
N VAL A 261 17.59 21.74 -15.00
CA VAL A 261 17.18 20.61 -14.16
C VAL A 261 18.32 19.58 -14.19
N PRO A 262 18.84 19.13 -13.03
CA PRO A 262 19.83 18.07 -13.02
C PRO A 262 19.23 16.78 -13.59
N VAL A 263 20.02 16.02 -14.33
CA VAL A 263 19.63 14.72 -14.92
C VAL A 263 20.52 13.61 -14.35
N GLY A 264 20.12 12.35 -14.51
CA GLY A 264 20.95 11.21 -14.12
C GLY A 264 21.29 11.17 -12.63
N GLY A 265 22.54 10.80 -12.31
CA GLY A 265 23.03 10.72 -10.93
C GLY A 265 23.01 12.06 -10.20
N ALA A 266 23.19 13.18 -10.92
CA ALA A 266 23.16 14.51 -10.35
C ALA A 266 21.76 14.86 -9.80
N PHE A 267 20.69 14.38 -10.43
CA PHE A 267 19.34 14.55 -9.91
C PHE A 267 19.17 13.85 -8.57
N TRP A 268 19.57 12.58 -8.49
CA TRP A 268 19.45 11.78 -7.29
C TRP A 268 20.27 12.32 -6.13
N ALA A 269 21.49 12.79 -6.40
CA ALA A 269 22.34 13.43 -5.41
C ALA A 269 21.68 14.67 -4.79
N CYS A 270 20.81 15.39 -5.52
CA CYS A 270 20.08 16.55 -4.99
C CYS A 270 18.96 16.18 -4.01
N LEU A 271 18.50 14.92 -4.02
CA LEU A 271 17.45 14.42 -3.12
C LEU A 271 18.02 13.86 -1.80
N GLU A 272 19.32 13.60 -1.72
CA GLU A 272 19.94 13.06 -0.51
C GLU A 272 19.88 14.06 0.67
N PRO A 273 19.80 13.58 1.93
CA PRO A 273 19.87 14.43 3.11
C PRO A 273 21.17 15.24 3.14
N GLY A 274 21.06 16.57 3.31
CA GLY A 274 22.24 17.47 3.36
C GLY A 274 22.79 17.91 2.00
N ALA A 275 22.19 17.47 0.88
CA ALA A 275 22.57 17.93 -0.45
C ALA A 275 22.34 19.44 -0.65
N ALA A 276 23.12 20.05 -1.54
CA ALA A 276 23.01 21.46 -1.91
C ALA A 276 21.55 21.87 -2.23
N PRO A 277 21.15 23.13 -1.99
CA PRO A 277 19.78 23.60 -2.16
C PRO A 277 19.45 23.86 -3.65
N VAL A 278 19.60 22.84 -4.51
CA VAL A 278 19.20 22.90 -5.92
C VAL A 278 17.68 22.96 -6.04
N PHE A 279 16.99 22.17 -5.21
CA PHE A 279 15.54 22.19 -5.06
C PHE A 279 15.16 22.83 -3.74
N ALA A 280 14.06 23.59 -3.74
CA ALA A 280 13.40 23.98 -2.50
C ALA A 280 12.97 22.73 -1.70
N GLU A 281 12.95 22.80 -0.37
CA GLU A 281 12.69 21.63 0.47
C GLU A 281 11.32 20.98 0.18
N GLY A 282 10.30 21.79 -0.13
CA GLY A 282 8.99 21.30 -0.55
C GLY A 282 9.06 20.43 -1.82
N HIS A 283 9.88 20.82 -2.80
CA HIS A 283 10.10 20.04 -4.03
C HIS A 283 10.93 18.78 -3.77
N LYS A 284 11.93 18.84 -2.87
CA LYS A 284 12.67 17.65 -2.46
C LYS A 284 11.74 16.62 -1.84
N ASN A 285 10.84 17.04 -0.95
CA ASN A 285 9.86 16.13 -0.34
C ASN A 285 8.88 15.56 -1.36
N PHE A 286 8.41 16.38 -2.31
CA PHE A 286 7.60 15.92 -3.43
C PHE A 286 8.32 14.83 -4.23
N PHE A 287 9.56 15.07 -4.68
CA PHE A 287 10.31 14.10 -5.47
C PHE A 287 10.71 12.84 -4.68
N ARG A 288 11.03 12.96 -3.39
CA ARG A 288 11.26 11.79 -2.52
C ARG A 288 9.99 10.92 -2.41
N HIS A 289 8.82 11.53 -2.36
CA HIS A 289 7.56 10.80 -2.32
C HIS A 289 7.19 10.20 -3.69
N LEU A 290 7.43 10.93 -4.78
CA LEU A 290 7.22 10.44 -6.14
C LEU A 290 8.13 9.23 -6.43
N PHE A 291 9.42 9.34 -6.09
CA PHE A 291 10.44 8.31 -6.29
C PHE A 291 10.74 7.52 -5.01
N ASN A 292 9.69 7.14 -4.26
CA ASN A 292 9.84 6.25 -3.11
C ASN A 292 10.49 4.92 -3.59
N PRO A 293 11.59 4.45 -2.97
CA PRO A 293 12.30 3.24 -3.41
C PRO A 293 11.45 1.94 -3.46
N HIS A 294 10.38 1.86 -2.67
CA HIS A 294 9.46 0.71 -2.67
C HIS A 294 8.42 0.79 -3.79
N LEU A 295 8.09 1.99 -4.25
CA LEU A 295 7.11 2.22 -5.32
C LEU A 295 7.77 2.39 -6.69
N SER A 296 9.01 2.91 -6.73
CA SER A 296 9.71 3.30 -7.95
C SER A 296 10.99 2.53 -8.19
N ASP A 297 11.17 2.07 -9.44
CA ASP A 297 12.41 1.45 -9.93
C ASP A 297 13.30 2.44 -10.71
N ARG A 298 12.82 3.66 -11.00
CA ARG A 298 13.49 4.66 -11.85
C ARG A 298 14.89 5.05 -11.36
N ARG A 299 15.16 4.93 -10.07
CA ARG A 299 16.50 5.18 -9.50
C ARG A 299 17.56 4.23 -10.06
N SER A 300 17.17 3.03 -10.49
CA SER A 300 18.07 2.05 -11.11
C SER A 300 18.58 2.47 -12.49
N GLU A 301 17.95 3.47 -13.14
CA GLU A 301 18.40 4.01 -14.43
C GLU A 301 19.71 4.81 -14.33
N GLY A 302 20.11 5.21 -13.11
CA GLY A 302 21.39 5.88 -12.86
C GLY A 302 21.54 7.15 -13.68
N GLU A 303 22.57 7.21 -14.54
CA GLU A 303 22.87 8.37 -15.39
C GLU A 303 21.91 8.54 -16.58
N LEU A 304 21.14 7.50 -16.93
CA LEU A 304 20.16 7.57 -18.01
C LEU A 304 18.83 8.17 -17.54
N PHE A 305 18.67 8.39 -16.23
CA PHE A 305 17.44 8.93 -15.67
C PHE A 305 17.12 10.32 -16.23
N VAL A 306 15.90 10.44 -16.76
CA VAL A 306 15.32 11.73 -17.17
C VAL A 306 14.25 12.13 -16.15
N PRO A 307 14.35 13.34 -15.55
CA PRO A 307 13.36 13.82 -14.59
C PRO A 307 12.00 14.06 -15.26
N PRO A 308 10.91 14.09 -14.49
CA PRO A 308 9.58 14.40 -15.00
C PRO A 308 9.53 15.78 -15.66
N ASP A 309 8.55 15.99 -16.54
CA ASP A 309 8.27 17.33 -17.08
C ASP A 309 8.07 18.33 -15.93
N THR A 310 8.82 19.43 -15.95
CA THR A 310 8.76 20.48 -14.92
C THR A 310 7.74 21.55 -15.23
N SER A 311 6.87 21.33 -16.22
CA SER A 311 5.72 22.18 -16.48
C SER A 311 4.80 22.23 -15.27
N MET A 312 4.34 23.44 -14.92
CA MET A 312 3.51 23.65 -13.72
C MET A 312 2.24 22.80 -13.76
N ALA A 313 1.61 22.66 -14.92
CA ALA A 313 0.39 21.87 -15.07
C ALA A 313 0.62 20.38 -14.76
N TYR A 314 1.73 19.81 -15.25
CA TYR A 314 2.05 18.41 -15.02
C TYR A 314 2.45 18.15 -13.56
N VAL A 315 3.31 19.00 -13.00
CA VAL A 315 3.71 18.91 -11.59
C VAL A 315 2.51 19.05 -10.66
N GLN A 316 1.59 19.98 -10.93
CA GLN A 316 0.36 20.13 -10.15
C GLN A 316 -0.54 18.90 -10.26
N LYS A 317 -0.63 18.29 -11.45
CA LYS A 317 -1.36 17.04 -11.65
C LYS A 317 -0.77 15.92 -10.78
N LEU A 318 0.55 15.74 -10.81
CA LEU A 318 1.24 14.75 -9.98
C LEU A 318 1.03 15.03 -8.48
N GLN A 319 1.17 16.28 -8.04
CA GLN A 319 0.94 16.66 -6.63
C GLN A 319 -0.47 16.31 -6.16
N ASN A 320 -1.50 16.55 -6.99
CA ASN A 320 -2.87 16.21 -6.65
C ASN A 320 -3.03 14.69 -6.48
N LEU A 321 -2.45 13.89 -7.37
CA LEU A 321 -2.50 12.42 -7.29
C LEU A 321 -1.74 11.90 -6.05
N LEU A 322 -0.55 12.43 -5.77
CA LEU A 322 0.23 12.08 -4.58
C LEU A 322 -0.51 12.47 -3.28
N GLN A 323 -1.28 13.55 -3.28
CA GLN A 323 -2.06 13.95 -2.11
C GLN A 323 -3.16 12.92 -1.77
N GLU A 324 -3.74 12.25 -2.78
CA GLU A 324 -4.68 11.15 -2.57
C GLU A 324 -4.00 9.94 -1.91
N GLU A 325 -2.76 9.63 -2.31
CA GLU A 325 -1.94 8.58 -1.68
C GLU A 325 -1.64 8.92 -0.22
N VAL A 326 -1.23 10.16 0.06
CA VAL A 326 -0.98 10.64 1.43
C VAL A 326 -2.22 10.50 2.30
N SER A 327 -3.40 10.86 1.76
CA SER A 327 -4.68 10.67 2.45
C SER A 327 -4.98 9.19 2.73
N THR A 328 -4.65 8.30 1.80
CA THR A 328 -4.80 6.84 1.97
C THR A 328 -3.87 6.30 3.05
N ILE A 329 -2.59 6.69 3.03
CA ILE A 329 -1.59 6.33 4.05
C ILE A 329 -2.06 6.80 5.44
N GLN A 330 -2.56 8.03 5.52
CA GLN A 330 -3.06 8.58 6.76
C GLN A 330 -4.31 7.82 7.27
N GLY A 331 -5.26 7.50 6.38
CA GLY A 331 -6.43 6.69 6.72
C GLY A 331 -6.05 5.29 7.22
N ARG A 332 -5.03 4.64 6.63
CA ARG A 332 -4.47 3.38 7.11
C ARG A 332 -3.91 3.49 8.52
N LYS A 333 -3.11 4.52 8.79
CA LYS A 333 -2.55 4.77 10.13
C LYS A 333 -3.65 5.00 11.16
N GLU A 334 -4.62 5.82 10.84
CA GLU A 334 -5.77 6.11 11.73
C GLU A 334 -6.56 4.86 12.02
N HIS A 335 -6.89 4.06 11.00
CA HIS A 335 -7.59 2.80 11.17
C HIS A 335 -6.75 1.81 11.97
N PHE A 336 -5.47 1.62 11.64
CA PHE A 336 -4.56 0.73 12.36
C PHE A 336 -4.40 1.11 13.82
N PHE A 337 -4.40 2.40 14.16
CA PHE A 337 -4.34 2.89 15.54
C PHE A 337 -5.70 3.02 16.22
N SER A 338 -6.79 2.64 15.54
CA SER A 338 -8.14 2.59 16.11
C SER A 338 -8.40 1.26 16.83
N ASP A 339 -9.36 1.25 17.73
CA ASP A 339 -9.86 0.02 18.38
C ASP A 339 -10.60 -0.92 17.43
N ASN A 340 -10.99 -0.45 16.23
CA ASN A 340 -11.69 -1.24 15.23
C ASN A 340 -10.78 -2.15 14.38
N PHE A 341 -9.47 -1.87 14.33
CA PHE A 341 -8.55 -2.71 13.58
C PHE A 341 -8.38 -4.08 14.24
N SER A 342 -8.50 -5.13 13.42
CA SER A 342 -8.32 -6.53 13.79
C SER A 342 -7.21 -7.16 12.97
N MET A 343 -6.29 -7.86 13.64
CA MET A 343 -5.21 -8.60 12.96
C MET A 343 -5.75 -9.78 12.14
N ASP A 344 -6.93 -10.31 12.49
CA ASP A 344 -7.53 -11.47 11.84
C ASP A 344 -8.34 -11.11 10.59
N LYS A 345 -8.68 -9.83 10.42
CA LYS A 345 -9.50 -9.34 9.31
C LYS A 345 -8.87 -8.10 8.71
N ALA A 346 -8.14 -8.30 7.61
CA ALA A 346 -7.62 -7.19 6.82
C ALA A 346 -8.79 -6.32 6.33
N ASP A 347 -8.80 -5.06 6.73
CA ASP A 347 -9.73 -4.05 6.24
C ASP A 347 -9.39 -3.71 4.77
N PRO A 348 -10.37 -3.38 3.90
CA PRO A 348 -10.12 -2.99 2.50
C PRO A 348 -9.15 -1.82 2.32
N LEU A 349 -8.90 -1.03 3.38
CA LEU A 349 -7.87 0.00 3.37
C LEU A 349 -6.45 -0.57 3.23
N PHE A 350 -6.19 -1.82 3.61
CA PHE A 350 -4.87 -2.45 3.54
C PHE A 350 -4.72 -3.36 2.31
N PRO A 351 -3.49 -3.71 1.90
CA PRO A 351 -3.26 -4.65 0.81
C PRO A 351 -4.01 -5.97 1.02
N GLY A 352 -4.59 -6.52 -0.04
CA GLY A 352 -5.31 -7.81 0.03
C GLY A 352 -4.42 -8.96 0.51
N SER A 353 -3.10 -8.86 0.32
CA SER A 353 -2.10 -9.81 0.84
C SER A 353 -2.03 -9.89 2.38
N TRP A 354 -2.65 -8.95 3.10
CA TRP A 354 -2.79 -9.02 4.55
C TRP A 354 -3.93 -9.96 4.97
N ALA A 355 -4.91 -10.20 4.11
CA ALA A 355 -5.93 -11.19 4.36
C ALA A 355 -5.29 -12.59 4.39
N PRO A 356 -5.75 -13.50 5.25
CA PRO A 356 -5.26 -14.87 5.26
C PRO A 356 -5.49 -15.51 3.88
N SER A 357 -4.44 -16.02 3.24
CA SER A 357 -4.52 -16.63 1.89
C SER A 357 -5.35 -17.92 1.84
N ALA A 358 -5.71 -18.48 3.00
CA ALA A 358 -6.54 -19.66 3.11
C ALA A 358 -7.44 -19.57 4.34
N ASP A 359 -8.64 -19.02 4.15
CA ASP A 359 -9.76 -19.43 4.99
C ASP A 359 -10.14 -20.86 4.60
N ILE A 360 -9.54 -21.83 5.29
CA ILE A 360 -10.14 -23.17 5.34
C ILE A 360 -11.49 -22.95 6.00
N ALA A 361 -12.53 -22.81 5.17
CA ALA A 361 -13.91 -22.70 5.59
C ALA A 361 -14.27 -24.00 6.30
N ARG A 362 -13.85 -24.10 7.57
CA ARG A 362 -14.36 -25.05 8.54
C ARG A 362 -15.78 -24.59 8.75
N LYS A 363 -16.67 -25.09 7.89
CA LYS A 363 -18.11 -24.93 8.03
C LYS A 363 -18.38 -25.22 9.50
N GLU A 364 -18.80 -24.20 10.25
CA GLU A 364 -18.98 -24.28 11.69
C GLU A 364 -19.85 -25.51 11.96
N SER A 365 -19.21 -26.63 12.28
CA SER A 365 -19.88 -27.74 12.88
C SER A 365 -20.37 -27.16 14.19
N SER A 366 -21.68 -27.03 14.32
CA SER A 366 -22.42 -26.46 15.46
C SER A 366 -22.17 -27.15 16.80
N GLY A 367 -21.06 -27.89 16.95
CA GLY A 367 -20.54 -28.50 18.16
C GLY A 367 -19.07 -28.18 18.33
N ARG A 368 -18.71 -26.89 18.42
CA ARG A 368 -17.40 -26.52 18.98
C ARG A 368 -17.38 -27.06 20.42
N PRO A 369 -16.37 -27.86 20.83
CA PRO A 369 -16.31 -28.35 22.19
C PRO A 369 -16.29 -27.17 23.16
N GLU A 370 -17.18 -27.18 24.15
CA GLU A 370 -17.40 -26.12 25.15
C GLU A 370 -16.12 -25.68 25.90
N TRP A 371 -15.05 -26.49 25.84
CA TRP A 371 -13.78 -26.25 26.51
C TRP A 371 -12.72 -25.53 25.67
N ALA A 372 -12.93 -25.28 24.37
CA ALA A 372 -11.96 -24.51 23.58
C ALA A 372 -12.07 -23.01 23.92
N PRO A 373 -11.00 -22.35 24.42
CA PRO A 373 -11.06 -20.94 24.78
C PRO A 373 -11.47 -20.09 23.56
N PRO A 374 -12.33 -19.07 23.73
CA PRO A 374 -12.71 -18.19 22.64
C PRO A 374 -11.47 -17.47 22.09
N GLN A 375 -10.93 -17.98 20.98
CA GLN A 375 -9.97 -17.28 20.15
C GLN A 375 -10.67 -16.02 19.62
N GLY A 376 -10.21 -14.85 20.04
CA GLY A 376 -10.82 -13.56 19.70
C GLY A 376 -11.82 -13.06 20.74
N GLY A 377 -11.38 -12.89 22.00
CA GLY A 377 -12.14 -12.06 22.94
C GLY A 377 -12.29 -10.66 22.34
N LEU A 378 -13.53 -10.20 22.16
CA LEU A 378 -13.82 -8.82 21.74
C LEU A 378 -13.01 -7.86 22.62
N LEU A 379 -12.12 -7.10 21.99
CA LEU A 379 -11.37 -6.03 22.63
C LEU A 379 -12.39 -5.00 23.11
N GLN A 380 -12.75 -5.02 24.40
CA GLN A 380 -13.65 -3.99 24.94
C GLN A 380 -12.88 -2.70 25.19
N ASN A 381 -13.59 -1.62 24.88
CA ASN A 381 -13.15 -0.23 24.77
C ASN A 381 -12.02 0.17 25.74
N ARG A 382 -10.88 0.58 25.16
CA ARG A 382 -9.58 0.72 25.81
C ARG A 382 -9.21 2.18 26.01
N VAL A 383 -8.70 2.50 27.19
CA VAL A 383 -8.04 3.79 27.43
C VAL A 383 -6.84 3.88 26.50
N LYS A 384 -6.90 4.78 25.51
CA LYS A 384 -5.75 5.11 24.65
C LYS A 384 -4.71 5.81 25.54
N LEU A 385 -3.67 5.09 25.93
CA LEU A 385 -2.55 5.69 26.64
C LEU A 385 -1.78 6.63 25.69
N PRO A 386 -1.19 7.73 26.19
CA PRO A 386 -0.41 8.64 25.36
C PRO A 386 0.80 7.93 24.74
N ALA A 387 1.10 8.26 23.48
CA ALA A 387 2.14 7.62 22.66
C ALA A 387 3.59 7.76 23.20
N GLY A 388 3.79 8.48 24.30
CA GLY A 388 5.09 8.66 24.97
C GLY A 388 5.15 8.07 26.38
N ALA A 389 4.36 7.03 26.66
CA ALA A 389 4.40 6.36 27.96
C ALA A 389 5.81 5.77 28.20
N PRO A 390 6.57 6.25 29.21
CA PRO A 390 7.95 5.85 29.42
C PRO A 390 8.07 4.35 29.64
N GLY A 391 8.96 3.69 28.90
CA GLY A 391 9.25 2.27 29.02
C GLY A 391 8.64 1.40 27.91
N MET A 392 7.74 1.94 27.09
CA MET A 392 7.17 1.21 25.95
C MET A 392 8.14 1.10 24.78
N GLU A 393 9.13 1.99 24.67
CA GLU A 393 10.22 1.84 23.70
C GLU A 393 11.01 0.55 23.94
N ARG A 394 11.16 0.16 25.22
CA ARG A 394 11.84 -1.08 25.58
C ARG A 394 11.06 -2.31 25.11
N VAL A 395 9.74 -2.26 25.11
CA VAL A 395 8.89 -3.34 24.56
C VAL A 395 9.20 -3.53 23.07
N VAL A 396 9.21 -2.44 22.29
CA VAL A 396 9.50 -2.47 20.85
C VAL A 396 10.92 -3.00 20.58
N GLU A 397 11.88 -2.70 21.45
CA GLU A 397 13.28 -3.14 21.31
C GLU A 397 13.53 -4.60 21.73
N THR A 398 12.71 -5.17 22.62
CA THR A 398 12.99 -6.48 23.25
C THR A 398 12.04 -7.60 22.86
N GLU A 399 10.82 -7.26 22.43
CA GLU A 399 9.78 -8.24 22.13
C GLU A 399 9.62 -8.44 20.62
N ALA A 400 9.24 -9.65 20.21
CA ALA A 400 8.89 -9.92 18.81
C ALA A 400 7.44 -9.49 18.52
N PRO A 401 7.16 -8.82 17.39
CA PRO A 401 5.81 -8.46 17.04
C PRO A 401 4.97 -9.70 16.72
N VAL A 402 3.72 -9.74 17.21
CA VAL A 402 2.74 -10.79 16.87
C VAL A 402 2.07 -10.54 15.52
N PHE A 403 2.19 -9.31 15.02
CA PHE A 403 1.76 -8.90 13.69
C PHE A 403 2.83 -7.98 13.14
N ASP A 404 3.37 -8.29 11.96
CA ASP A 404 4.34 -7.47 11.25
C ASP A 404 3.99 -7.56 9.77
N LYS A 405 3.49 -6.45 9.23
CA LYS A 405 3.06 -6.36 7.84
C LYS A 405 3.54 -5.07 7.21
N ILE A 406 3.80 -5.13 5.92
CA ILE A 406 4.34 -4.02 5.12
C ILE A 406 3.30 -3.67 4.04
N THR A 407 3.12 -2.38 3.80
CA THR A 407 2.33 -1.87 2.67
C THR A 407 3.22 -1.58 1.46
N GLU A 408 2.62 -1.36 0.30
CA GLU A 408 3.28 -1.11 -0.98
C GLU A 408 4.28 0.06 -0.94
N ASP A 409 4.07 1.06 -0.10
CA ASP A 409 4.97 2.21 0.10
C ASP A 409 6.14 1.93 1.05
N GLY A 410 6.27 0.69 1.54
CA GLY A 410 7.29 0.28 2.50
C GLY A 410 6.96 0.62 3.95
N THR A 411 5.76 1.13 4.24
CA THR A 411 5.35 1.40 5.63
C THR A 411 5.11 0.10 6.37
N HIS A 412 5.85 -0.14 7.46
CA HIS A 412 5.66 -1.28 8.35
C HIS A 412 4.64 -0.94 9.44
N PHE A 413 3.72 -1.85 9.67
CA PHE A 413 2.74 -1.82 10.74
C PHE A 413 2.97 -3.02 11.63
N ARG A 414 3.25 -2.77 12.92
CA ARG A 414 3.52 -3.84 13.88
C ARG A 414 2.63 -3.79 15.11
N VAL A 415 2.30 -4.96 15.62
CA VAL A 415 1.60 -5.13 16.90
C VAL A 415 2.46 -6.00 17.81
N TYR A 416 2.81 -5.47 18.97
CA TYR A 416 3.48 -6.18 20.05
C TYR A 416 2.48 -6.52 21.14
N GLN A 417 2.60 -7.70 21.72
CA GLN A 417 1.76 -8.13 22.85
C GLN A 417 2.64 -8.48 24.04
N VAL A 418 2.48 -7.75 25.14
CA VAL A 418 3.20 -7.96 26.40
C VAL A 418 2.18 -8.11 27.52
N GLY A 419 1.95 -9.35 27.93
CA GLY A 419 0.88 -9.68 28.88
C GLY A 419 -0.48 -9.23 28.34
N SER A 420 -1.12 -8.30 29.05
CA SER A 420 -2.38 -7.67 28.66
C SER A 420 -2.20 -6.33 27.95
N VAL A 421 -1.00 -5.92 27.57
CA VAL A 421 -0.79 -4.70 26.78
C VAL A 421 -0.53 -5.08 25.33
N GLU A 422 -1.15 -4.31 24.44
CA GLU A 422 -0.94 -4.34 23.01
C GLU A 422 -0.37 -2.99 22.59
N VAL A 423 0.78 -3.00 21.94
CA VAL A 423 1.46 -1.79 21.45
C VAL A 423 1.44 -1.85 19.93
N ARG A 424 0.90 -0.81 19.29
CA ARG A 424 0.86 -0.69 17.84
C ARG A 424 1.83 0.39 17.39
N THR A 425 2.68 0.03 16.46
CA THR A 425 3.72 0.91 15.93
C THR A 425 3.62 1.03 14.42
N VAL A 426 4.15 2.13 13.90
CA VAL A 426 4.36 2.33 12.46
C VAL A 426 5.80 2.74 12.21
N GLN A 427 6.38 2.22 11.14
CA GLN A 427 7.70 2.63 10.67
C GLN A 427 7.62 2.96 9.18
N GLU A 428 7.79 4.25 8.86
CA GLU A 428 7.91 4.71 7.48
C GLU A 428 9.34 4.47 6.96
N ASP A 429 9.48 4.38 5.62
CA ASP A 429 10.78 4.15 4.98
C ASP A 429 11.85 5.16 5.42
N GLY A 430 13.01 4.64 5.83
CA GLY A 430 14.13 5.45 6.34
C GLY A 430 13.87 6.17 7.67
N ARG A 431 12.72 5.96 8.33
CA ARG A 431 12.39 6.58 9.63
C ARG A 431 12.50 5.59 10.78
N LYS A 432 12.67 6.15 11.98
CA LYS A 432 12.61 5.37 13.23
C LYS A 432 11.17 4.93 13.45
N GLU A 433 11.01 3.69 13.91
CA GLU A 433 9.73 3.16 14.35
C GLU A 433 9.11 4.03 15.46
N ALA A 434 7.82 4.32 15.33
CA ALA A 434 7.08 5.18 16.24
C ALA A 434 5.87 4.44 16.81
N ILE A 435 5.66 4.58 18.13
CA ILE A 435 4.46 4.08 18.81
C ILE A 435 3.30 5.00 18.46
N GLY A 436 2.23 4.45 17.88
CA GLY A 436 1.03 5.22 17.53
C GLY A 436 -0.16 4.95 18.45
N ALA A 437 -0.26 3.76 19.03
CA ALA A 437 -1.29 3.43 20.00
C ALA A 437 -0.83 2.37 21.01
N ILE A 438 -1.31 2.49 22.25
CA ILE A 438 -1.13 1.50 23.30
C ILE A 438 -2.50 1.17 23.86
N PHE A 439 -2.71 -0.11 24.10
CA PHE A 439 -4.01 -0.70 24.32
C PHE A 439 -3.96 -1.77 25.41
N SER A 440 -4.97 -1.86 26.29
CA SER A 440 -5.03 -2.90 27.34
C SER A 440 -6.06 -3.99 27.02
N ARG A 441 -5.63 -5.24 26.80
CA ARG A 441 -6.47 -6.45 26.67
C ARG A 441 -7.03 -6.82 28.04
N ARG A 442 -8.26 -6.44 28.36
CA ARG A 442 -8.97 -7.12 29.45
C ARG A 442 -9.58 -8.41 28.94
N ALA A 443 -9.60 -9.43 29.80
CA ALA A 443 -10.62 -10.45 29.67
C ALA A 443 -11.99 -9.76 29.74
N PRO A 444 -12.98 -10.12 28.90
CA PRO A 444 -14.30 -9.54 29.00
C PRO A 444 -14.77 -9.66 30.45
N PRO A 445 -15.32 -8.58 31.05
CA PRO A 445 -15.86 -8.67 32.39
C PRO A 445 -16.83 -9.85 32.41
N ARG A 446 -16.59 -10.81 33.31
CA ARG A 446 -17.50 -11.95 33.50
C ARG A 446 -18.92 -11.38 33.57
N ALA A 447 -19.82 -11.96 32.77
CA ALA A 447 -21.11 -11.38 32.40
C ALA A 447 -21.73 -10.49 33.51
N PRO A 448 -22.13 -9.23 33.22
CA PRO A 448 -22.61 -8.26 34.21
C PRO A 448 -23.83 -8.66 35.04
N GLY A 449 -24.40 -9.84 34.82
CA GLY A 449 -25.49 -10.41 35.60
C GLY A 449 -25.09 -11.00 36.96
N MET A 450 -23.80 -11.10 37.30
CA MET A 450 -23.39 -11.80 38.53
C MET A 450 -22.71 -10.93 39.60
N TYR A 451 -22.24 -9.71 39.30
CA TYR A 451 -21.46 -8.90 40.27
C TYR A 451 -21.71 -7.38 40.30
N MET A 452 -22.78 -6.84 39.69
CA MET A 452 -23.04 -5.38 39.69
C MET A 452 -23.52 -4.78 41.03
N GLY A 453 -23.37 -5.48 42.15
CA GLY A 453 -23.68 -4.94 43.48
C GLY A 453 -22.78 -5.44 44.61
N TRP A 454 -21.72 -6.19 44.30
CA TRP A 454 -20.82 -6.69 45.35
C TRP A 454 -19.56 -5.84 45.32
N GLY A 455 -19.61 -4.71 46.03
CA GLY A 455 -18.38 -4.10 46.52
C GLY A 455 -17.56 -5.15 47.28
N ILE A 456 -16.24 -4.95 47.36
CA ILE A 456 -15.37 -5.93 48.01
C ILE A 456 -15.87 -6.10 49.44
N LYS A 457 -16.22 -7.34 49.80
CA LYS A 457 -16.80 -7.58 51.11
C LYS A 457 -15.74 -7.37 52.18
N ASP A 458 -16.17 -6.78 53.29
CA ASP A 458 -15.31 -6.48 54.43
C ASP A 458 -14.70 -7.74 55.07
N GLU A 459 -15.33 -8.90 54.86
CA GLU A 459 -14.84 -10.21 55.31
C GLU A 459 -13.89 -10.90 54.32
N GLU A 460 -13.67 -10.35 53.12
CA GLU A 460 -12.68 -10.90 52.20
C GLU A 460 -11.29 -10.82 52.81
N VAL A 461 -10.49 -11.86 52.55
CA VAL A 461 -9.15 -12.00 53.15
C VAL A 461 -8.12 -11.62 52.11
N ILE A 462 -7.18 -10.75 52.47
CA ILE A 462 -6.07 -10.42 51.59
C ILE A 462 -5.11 -11.60 51.56
N VAL A 463 -4.97 -12.22 50.40
CA VAL A 463 -4.10 -13.38 50.20
C VAL A 463 -2.75 -13.01 49.62
N LYS A 464 -2.63 -11.80 49.06
CA LYS A 464 -1.42 -11.37 48.35
C LYS A 464 -1.30 -9.85 48.40
N ALA A 465 -0.09 -9.35 48.63
CA ALA A 465 0.22 -7.93 48.54
C ALA A 465 1.47 -7.73 47.68
N ILE A 466 1.41 -6.77 46.75
CA ILE A 466 2.47 -6.47 45.80
C ILE A 466 2.74 -4.98 45.81
N GLU A 467 3.98 -4.59 46.08
CA GLU A 467 4.43 -3.20 45.97
C GLU A 467 5.01 -2.98 44.58
N TYR A 468 4.49 -1.97 43.91
CA TYR A 468 4.91 -1.53 42.59
C TYR A 468 5.55 -0.15 42.70
N VAL A 469 6.55 0.10 41.86
CA VAL A 469 7.13 1.43 41.62
C VAL A 469 6.98 1.82 40.16
N GLU A 470 6.45 3.00 39.91
CA GLU A 470 6.36 3.61 38.59
C GLU A 470 7.15 4.93 38.55
N SER A 471 7.65 5.28 37.38
CA SER A 471 8.33 6.57 37.20
C SER A 471 7.31 7.66 36.89
N THR A 472 7.36 8.78 37.60
CA THR A 472 6.42 9.91 37.41
C THR A 472 6.89 10.93 36.39
N ARG A 473 7.78 10.54 35.46
CA ARG A 473 8.48 11.49 34.60
C ARG A 473 7.61 12.02 33.48
N ASP A 474 7.27 13.30 33.57
CA ASP A 474 6.90 14.12 32.42
C ASP A 474 8.17 14.61 31.69
N GLY A 475 8.74 13.74 30.84
CA GLY A 475 9.55 14.05 29.65
C GLY A 475 10.80 14.94 29.65
N ALA A 476 11.08 15.84 30.62
CA ALA A 476 11.96 17.00 30.33
C ALA A 476 13.26 17.15 31.16
N LYS A 477 13.53 16.41 32.25
CA LYS A 477 14.75 16.63 33.07
C LYS A 477 15.43 15.34 33.55
N GLN A 478 16.74 15.42 33.78
CA GLN A 478 17.57 14.32 34.30
C GLN A 478 16.97 13.68 35.56
N PRO A 479 17.15 12.36 35.76
CA PRO A 479 16.42 11.63 36.80
C PRO A 479 16.96 12.04 38.16
N SER A 480 16.10 12.65 38.98
CA SER A 480 16.32 12.68 40.42
C SER A 480 15.77 11.38 41.03
N ALA A 481 16.38 10.86 42.09
CA ALA A 481 15.86 9.68 42.80
C ALA A 481 14.46 9.92 43.43
N ALA A 482 13.92 11.14 43.36
CA ALA A 482 12.65 11.54 43.97
C ALA A 482 11.42 11.40 43.05
N ASP A 483 11.58 11.04 41.78
CA ASP A 483 10.47 11.01 40.79
C ASP A 483 9.89 9.60 40.57
N CYS A 484 9.65 8.88 41.66
CA CYS A 484 9.00 7.57 41.66
C CYS A 484 7.71 7.62 42.48
N ARG A 485 6.66 6.94 42.01
CA ARG A 485 5.44 6.67 42.77
C ARG A 485 5.44 5.21 43.17
N TYR A 486 5.04 4.96 44.41
CA TYR A 486 4.89 3.62 44.94
C TYR A 486 3.43 3.38 45.26
N TYR A 487 2.90 2.25 44.84
CA TYR A 487 1.56 1.83 45.19
C TYR A 487 1.56 0.34 45.51
N VAL A 488 0.57 -0.08 46.29
CA VAL A 488 0.40 -1.47 46.69
C VAL A 488 -0.89 -1.99 46.10
N VAL A 489 -0.82 -3.20 45.56
CA VAL A 489 -1.99 -3.97 45.12
C VAL A 489 -2.20 -5.11 46.10
N LEU A 490 -3.39 -5.15 46.70
CA LEU A 490 -3.84 -6.19 47.59
C LEU A 490 -4.84 -7.07 46.82
N GLU A 491 -4.51 -8.33 46.57
CA GLU A 491 -5.45 -9.29 45.98
C GLU A 491 -6.15 -10.07 47.10
N THR A 492 -7.47 -10.23 46.98
CA THR A 492 -8.30 -10.97 47.93
C THR A 492 -8.45 -12.44 47.55
N ASP A 493 -8.88 -13.26 48.50
CA ASP A 493 -9.20 -14.69 48.31
C ASP A 493 -10.30 -14.94 47.27
N ARG A 494 -11.09 -13.90 46.92
CA ARG A 494 -12.12 -13.94 45.89
C ARG A 494 -11.66 -13.41 44.53
N GLY A 495 -10.38 -13.04 44.41
CA GLY A 495 -9.79 -12.51 43.18
C GLY A 495 -10.13 -11.05 42.89
N ASN A 496 -10.62 -10.29 43.89
CA ASN A 496 -10.70 -8.84 43.79
C ASN A 496 -9.32 -8.23 44.01
N ALA A 497 -9.10 -7.03 43.49
CA ALA A 497 -7.87 -6.29 43.69
C ALA A 497 -8.17 -4.92 44.30
N ILE A 498 -7.36 -4.49 45.26
CA ILE A 498 -7.44 -3.18 45.89
C ILE A 498 -6.12 -2.49 45.64
N MET A 499 -6.15 -1.29 45.06
CA MET A 499 -4.97 -0.46 44.91
C MET A 499 -4.97 0.61 46.01
N THR A 500 -3.83 0.76 46.67
CA THR A 500 -3.61 1.84 47.64
C THR A 500 -2.28 2.53 47.37
N GLU A 501 -2.28 3.85 47.46
CA GLU A 501 -1.12 4.69 47.15
C GLU A 501 -1.07 5.88 48.11
N MET A 502 0.11 6.25 48.59
CA MET A 502 0.30 7.47 49.34
C MET A 502 0.58 8.63 48.38
N LEU A 503 -0.36 9.58 48.31
CA LEU A 503 -0.26 10.76 47.48
C LEU A 503 0.72 11.79 48.08
N ARG A 504 1.09 12.80 47.29
CA ARG A 504 2.08 13.83 47.69
C ARG A 504 1.63 14.66 48.90
N ASP A 505 0.34 14.77 49.14
CA ASP A 505 -0.26 15.42 50.30
C ASP A 505 -0.32 14.51 51.54
N ARG A 506 0.30 13.32 51.47
CA ARG A 506 0.30 12.25 52.47
C ARG A 506 -1.05 11.58 52.69
N THR A 507 -2.03 11.83 51.82
CA THR A 507 -3.29 11.07 51.86
C THR A 507 -3.11 9.69 51.23
N VAL A 508 -3.78 8.69 51.79
CA VAL A 508 -3.75 7.31 51.27
C VAL A 508 -4.99 7.07 50.42
N SER A 509 -4.80 6.81 49.13
CA SER A 509 -5.87 6.41 48.22
C SER A 509 -6.27 4.94 48.45
N TRP A 510 -7.50 4.60 48.11
CA TRP A 510 -8.02 3.24 48.19
C TRP A 510 -9.05 3.04 47.08
N GLU A 511 -8.68 2.24 46.11
CA GLU A 511 -9.50 1.98 44.93
C GLU A 511 -9.76 0.48 44.82
N GLU A 512 -11.03 0.11 44.93
CA GLU A 512 -11.48 -1.27 44.78
C GLU A 512 -11.70 -1.58 43.29
N ASN A 513 -11.06 -2.65 42.82
CA ASN A 513 -11.03 -3.10 41.43
C ASN A 513 -10.79 -1.94 40.43
N PRO A 514 -9.67 -1.19 40.58
CA PRO A 514 -9.39 -0.06 39.72
C PRO A 514 -9.35 -0.53 38.28
N ARG A 515 -10.06 0.18 37.41
CA ARG A 515 -10.17 -0.16 35.99
C ARG A 515 -8.78 -0.23 35.33
N GLU A 516 -7.84 0.62 35.71
CA GLU A 516 -6.55 0.76 35.04
C GLU A 516 -5.41 -0.03 35.70
N LEU A 517 -5.73 -0.82 36.74
CA LEU A 517 -4.72 -1.49 37.57
C LEU A 517 -3.74 -2.34 36.77
N GLU A 518 -4.25 -3.12 35.82
CA GLU A 518 -3.42 -4.04 35.05
C GLU A 518 -2.45 -3.31 34.11
N ALA A 519 -2.93 -2.25 33.44
CA ALA A 519 -2.09 -1.39 32.61
C ALA A 519 -1.02 -0.68 33.44
N ARG A 520 -1.40 -0.19 34.63
CA ARG A 520 -0.49 0.43 35.59
C ARG A 520 0.58 -0.55 36.09
N ASN A 521 0.19 -1.77 36.42
CA ASN A 521 1.11 -2.83 36.86
C ASN A 521 2.13 -3.19 35.77
N ASN A 522 1.70 -3.26 34.50
CA ASN A 522 2.58 -3.55 33.36
C ASN A 522 3.62 -2.44 33.10
N LEU A 523 3.30 -1.20 33.47
CA LEU A 523 4.21 -0.04 33.37
C LEU A 523 5.12 0.10 34.60
N ALA A 524 4.79 -0.59 35.70
CA ALA A 524 5.51 -0.50 36.95
C ALA A 524 6.49 -1.66 37.14
N LYS A 525 7.47 -1.46 38.02
CA LYS A 525 8.37 -2.50 38.46
C LYS A 525 7.92 -3.00 39.83
N VAL A 526 7.86 -4.32 40.00
CA VAL A 526 7.64 -4.92 41.32
C VAL A 526 8.88 -4.72 42.19
N THR A 527 8.72 -4.08 43.35
CA THR A 527 9.79 -3.88 44.34
C THR A 527 9.68 -4.89 45.49
N ARG A 528 8.46 -5.23 45.89
CA ARG A 528 8.17 -6.19 46.95
C ARG A 528 6.94 -7.03 46.66
N PHE A 529 6.91 -8.22 47.22
CA PHE A 529 5.85 -9.19 47.04
C PHE A 529 5.72 -10.06 48.29
N VAL A 530 4.48 -10.32 48.75
CA VAL A 530 4.22 -11.25 49.85
C VAL A 530 2.91 -12.00 49.64
N GLU A 531 2.92 -13.30 49.95
CA GLU A 531 1.72 -14.14 50.09
C GLU A 531 1.28 -14.17 51.56
N CYS A 532 0.04 -13.77 51.81
CA CYS A 532 -0.51 -13.59 53.15
C CYS A 532 -1.26 -14.86 53.60
N ARG A 533 -0.53 -15.82 54.20
CA ARG A 533 -1.08 -17.12 54.63
C ARG A 533 -2.12 -17.04 55.76
N ALA A 534 -2.05 -16.00 56.60
CA ALA A 534 -2.99 -15.74 57.69
C ALA A 534 -3.73 -14.41 57.47
N GLY A 535 -4.04 -14.10 56.20
CA GLY A 535 -4.38 -12.76 55.69
C GLY A 535 -5.29 -11.90 56.57
N ALA A 536 -5.02 -10.60 56.56
CA ALA A 536 -5.89 -9.61 57.19
C ALA A 536 -7.21 -9.51 56.41
N ALA A 537 -8.32 -9.29 57.12
CA ALA A 537 -9.59 -9.02 56.45
C ALA A 537 -9.57 -7.60 55.86
N VAL A 538 -10.29 -7.40 54.76
CA VAL A 538 -10.40 -6.09 54.09
C VAL A 538 -10.89 -5.01 55.07
N ARG A 539 -11.81 -5.34 55.99
CA ARG A 539 -12.26 -4.43 57.05
C ARG A 539 -11.13 -3.94 57.96
N ASP A 540 -10.17 -4.81 58.26
CA ASP A 540 -9.08 -4.50 59.20
C ASP A 540 -8.13 -3.50 58.53
N MET A 541 -7.90 -3.66 57.22
CA MET A 541 -7.13 -2.70 56.42
C MET A 541 -7.85 -1.36 56.25
N LYS A 542 -9.18 -1.36 56.02
CA LYS A 542 -9.99 -0.13 55.99
C LYS A 542 -9.94 0.60 57.34
N ALA A 543 -10.03 -0.13 58.45
CA ALA A 543 -9.91 0.43 59.79
C ALA A 543 -8.51 1.01 60.06
N HIS A 544 -7.45 0.30 59.63
CA HIS A 544 -6.08 0.79 59.74
C HIS A 544 -5.87 2.09 58.97
N ARG A 545 -6.35 2.15 57.72
CA ARG A 545 -6.31 3.37 56.90
C ARG A 545 -7.06 4.55 57.53
N ALA A 546 -8.20 4.30 58.19
CA ALA A 546 -8.98 5.36 58.82
C ALA A 546 -8.37 5.89 60.13
N ALA A 547 -7.40 5.16 60.71
CA ALA A 547 -6.70 5.56 61.93
C ALA A 547 -5.44 6.40 61.67
N GLU A 548 -4.91 6.37 60.45
CA GLU A 548 -3.87 7.29 59.95
C GLU A 548 -4.48 8.57 59.39
#